data_AF-A0AAJ2NSZ8-F1
#
_entry.id   AF-A0AAJ2NSZ8-F1
#
_cell.length_a   1.000
_cell.length_b   1.000
_cell.length_c   1.000
_cell.angle_alpha   90.00
_cell.angle_beta   90.00
_cell.angle_gamma   90.00
#
_symmetry.space_group_name_H-M   'P 1'
#
loop_
_entity.id
_entity.type
_entity.pdbx_description
1 polymer ?
#
loop_
_entity_poly.entity_id
_entity_poly.type
_entity_poly.pdbx_seq_one_letter_code
_entity_poly.pdbx_strand_id
1 'polypeptide(L)'
;VASCPTGALYKRDEDGIVLVDHDACRGWRFCQNGCPYHKVYYNWNTHKAEKCNFCYPRTEAGLPTICSETCVGRIRYIGVVLYDTDKVKAAA
;
A
#
# COMPACT_ATOMS: atom_id res chain seq x y z
N VAL A 1 6.56 -3.53 4.38
CA VAL A 1 5.97 -4.62 5.20
C VAL A 1 6.89 -4.94 6.38
N ALA A 2 8.14 -5.33 6.11
CA ALA A 2 9.12 -5.80 7.09
C ALA A 2 9.30 -4.93 8.36
N SER A 3 9.15 -3.61 8.28
CA SER A 3 9.42 -2.73 9.43
C SER A 3 8.31 -2.65 10.48
N CYS A 4 7.13 -3.25 10.27
CA CYS A 4 6.04 -3.20 11.25
C CYS A 4 6.15 -4.35 12.27
N PRO A 5 6.40 -4.08 13.57
CA PRO A 5 6.60 -5.15 14.55
C PRO A 5 5.34 -5.99 14.79
N THR A 6 4.16 -5.40 14.62
CA THR A 6 2.88 -6.08 14.85
C THR A 6 2.36 -6.82 13.61
N GLY A 7 3.06 -6.74 12.47
CA GLY A 7 2.57 -7.32 11.22
C GLY A 7 1.34 -6.62 10.63
N ALA A 8 0.96 -5.42 11.11
CA ALA A 8 -0.22 -4.71 10.63
C ALA A 8 -0.12 -4.24 9.17
N LEU A 9 1.09 -4.19 8.59
CA LEU A 9 1.28 -3.95 7.17
C LEU A 9 1.32 -5.29 6.45
N TYR A 10 0.52 -5.45 5.40
CA TYR A 10 0.52 -6.65 4.56
C TYR A 10 0.34 -6.29 3.08
N LYS A 11 0.71 -7.23 2.21
CA LYS A 11 0.51 -7.14 0.76
C LYS A 11 -0.57 -8.16 0.39
N ARG A 12 -1.58 -7.74 -0.36
CA ARG A 12 -2.62 -8.63 -0.90
C ARG A 12 -2.02 -9.50 -2.01
N ASP A 13 -2.44 -10.75 -2.09
CA ASP A 13 -1.85 -11.73 -3.01
C ASP A 13 -2.44 -11.61 -4.42
N GLU A 14 -3.70 -11.20 -4.52
CA GLU A 14 -4.48 -11.13 -5.75
C GLU A 14 -4.10 -9.95 -6.66
N ASP A 15 -3.75 -8.80 -6.09
CA ASP A 15 -3.52 -7.53 -6.79
C ASP A 15 -2.24 -6.81 -6.33
N GLY A 16 -1.57 -7.30 -5.28
CA GLY A 16 -0.28 -6.79 -4.84
C GLY A 16 -0.34 -5.46 -4.10
N ILE A 17 -1.53 -4.99 -3.74
CA ILE A 17 -1.74 -3.73 -3.01
C ILE A 17 -1.24 -3.89 -1.57
N VAL A 18 -0.42 -2.95 -1.10
CA VAL A 18 0.05 -2.93 0.29
C VAL A 18 -0.89 -2.09 1.16
N LEU A 19 -1.47 -2.70 2.19
CA LEU A 19 -2.43 -2.06 3.10
C LEU A 19 -1.94 -2.06 4.54
N VAL A 20 -2.51 -1.17 5.34
CA VAL A 20 -2.38 -1.16 6.80
C VAL A 20 -3.69 -1.67 7.37
N ASP A 21 -3.63 -2.74 8.15
CA ASP A 21 -4.73 -3.18 9.01
C ASP A 21 -4.87 -2.17 10.16
N HIS A 22 -6.00 -1.47 10.18
CA HIS A 22 -6.27 -0.49 11.22
C HIS A 22 -6.49 -1.14 12.58
N ASP A 23 -7.03 -2.35 12.67
CA ASP A 23 -7.32 -3.00 13.96
C ASP A 23 -6.05 -3.60 14.58
N ALA A 24 -5.14 -4.12 13.75
CA ALA A 24 -3.84 -4.59 14.19
C ALA A 24 -2.81 -3.46 14.41
N CYS A 25 -3.03 -2.26 13.86
CA CYS A 25 -2.10 -1.14 13.99
C CYS A 25 -2.05 -0.59 15.42
N ARG A 26 -0.87 -0.64 16.03
CA ARG A 26 -0.60 -0.09 17.38
C ARG A 26 0.16 1.25 17.39
N GLY A 27 0.33 1.88 16.22
CA GLY A 27 0.92 3.22 16.16
C GLY A 27 2.42 3.30 16.49
N TRP A 28 3.19 2.22 16.34
CA TRP A 28 4.63 2.19 16.61
C TRP A 28 5.50 3.06 15.69
N ARG A 29 4.96 3.50 14.54
CA ARG A 29 5.61 4.40 13.56
C ARG A 29 6.92 3.90 12.93
N PHE A 30 7.40 2.70 13.22
CA PHE A 30 8.56 2.13 12.50
C PHE A 30 8.35 2.04 10.99
N CYS A 31 7.11 1.84 10.54
CA CYS A 31 6.75 1.86 9.13
C CYS A 31 6.97 3.22 8.44
N GLN A 32 6.93 4.32 9.17
CA GLN A 32 7.19 5.66 8.64
C GLN A 32 8.67 5.87 8.36
N ASN A 33 9.53 5.43 9.27
CA ASN A 33 11.00 5.48 9.11
C ASN A 33 11.50 4.42 8.12
N GLY A 34 10.89 3.24 8.11
CA GLY A 34 11.29 2.14 7.22
C GLY A 34 10.91 2.33 5.75
N CYS A 35 10.02 3.28 5.44
CA CYS A 35 9.64 3.58 4.06
C CYS A 35 10.58 4.64 3.47
N PRO A 36 11.48 4.30 2.53
CA PRO A 36 12.42 5.26 1.93
C PRO A 36 11.71 6.35 1.11
N TYR A 37 10.45 6.12 0.72
CA TYR A 37 9.64 7.07 -0.02
C TYR A 37 8.77 7.97 0.87
N HIS A 38 8.79 7.76 2.19
CA HIS A 38 7.98 8.49 3.17
C HIS A 38 6.48 8.57 2.79
N LYS A 39 5.91 7.45 2.30
CA LYS A 39 4.50 7.34 1.88
C LYS A 39 3.56 6.74 2.92
N VAL A 40 4.05 6.61 4.15
CA VAL A 40 3.24 6.22 5.32
C VAL A 40 3.13 7.44 6.21
N TYR A 41 1.91 7.83 6.52
CA TYR A 41 1.57 8.99 7.33
C TYR A 41 0.98 8.53 8.64
N TYR A 42 1.27 9.25 9.71
CA TYR A 42 0.68 8.95 11.01
C TYR A 42 -0.54 9.84 11.23
N ASN A 43 -1.68 9.23 11.51
CA ASN A 43 -2.89 9.94 11.89
C ASN A 43 -2.85 10.21 13.39
N TRP A 44 -2.76 11.49 13.76
CA TRP A 44 -2.68 11.93 15.15
C TRP A 44 -3.98 11.78 15.93
N ASN A 45 -5.13 11.68 15.25
CA ASN A 45 -6.42 11.49 15.88
C ASN A 45 -6.71 10.00 16.15
N THR A 46 -6.46 9.13 15.18
CA THR A 46 -6.70 7.69 15.34
C THR A 46 -5.52 6.94 15.96
N HIS A 47 -4.37 7.61 16.09
CA HIS A 47 -3.10 7.04 16.52
C HIS A 47 -2.61 5.86 15.68
N LYS A 48 -3.02 5.80 14.41
CA LYS A 48 -2.71 4.71 13.47
C LYS A 48 -1.94 5.24 12.26
N ALA A 49 -1.19 4.35 11.63
CA ALA A 49 -0.53 4.64 10.37
C ALA A 49 -1.51 4.50 9.20
N GLU A 50 -1.45 5.43 8.26
CA GLU A 50 -2.26 5.49 7.06
C GLU A 50 -1.37 5.63 5.83
N LYS A 51 -1.80 5.06 4.71
CA LYS A 51 -1.09 5.16 3.43
C LYS A 51 -2.07 5.06 2.27
N CYS A 52 -1.59 5.38 1.07
CA CYS A 52 -2.33 5.12 -0.18
C CYS A 52 -2.78 3.66 -0.24
N ASN A 53 -4.08 3.42 -0.41
CA ASN A 53 -4.68 2.09 -0.53
C ASN A 53 -4.88 1.64 -1.99
N PHE A 54 -4.25 2.35 -2.93
CA PHE A 54 -4.38 2.16 -4.37
C PHE A 54 -5.83 2.09 -4.86
N CYS A 55 -6.74 2.79 -4.17
CA CYS A 55 -8.17 2.77 -4.42
C CYS A 55 -8.74 1.35 -4.57
N TYR A 56 -8.29 0.38 -3.76
CA TYR A 56 -8.69 -1.03 -3.92
C TYR A 56 -10.20 -1.27 -4.13
N PRO A 57 -11.16 -0.55 -3.49
CA PRO A 57 -12.58 -0.79 -3.74
C PRO A 57 -13.00 -0.48 -5.19
N ARG A 58 -12.27 0.41 -5.87
CA ARG A 58 -12.47 0.72 -7.29
C ARG A 58 -11.78 -0.30 -8.18
N THR A 59 -10.55 -0.66 -7.84
CA THR A 59 -9.75 -1.64 -8.59
C THR A 59 -10.44 -3.01 -8.64
N GLU A 60 -11.07 -3.43 -7.53
CA GLU A 60 -11.88 -4.65 -7.44
C GLU A 60 -13.10 -4.63 -8.39
N ALA A 61 -13.67 -3.46 -8.65
CA ALA A 61 -14.75 -3.25 -9.60
C ALA A 61 -14.25 -3.01 -11.05
N GLY A 62 -12.96 -3.18 -11.31
CA GLY A 62 -12.35 -2.92 -12.62
C GLY A 62 -12.25 -1.42 -12.99
N LEU A 63 -12.48 -0.53 -12.03
CA LEU A 63 -12.36 0.91 -12.23
C LEU A 63 -10.92 1.39 -11.94
N PRO A 64 -10.44 2.42 -12.65
CA PRO A 64 -9.14 3.02 -12.36
C PRO A 64 -9.13 3.70 -10.99
N THR A 65 -7.92 3.90 -10.45
CA THR A 65 -7.73 4.72 -9.25
C THR A 65 -8.15 6.17 -9.52
N ILE A 66 -8.64 6.86 -8.48
CA ILE A 66 -9.10 8.26 -8.61
C ILE A 66 -7.98 9.15 -9.16
N CYS A 67 -6.75 8.93 -8.70
CA CYS A 67 -5.62 9.74 -9.12
C CYS A 67 -5.24 9.50 -10.58
N SER A 68 -5.53 8.32 -11.16
CA SER A 68 -5.32 8.07 -12.58
C SER A 68 -6.50 8.52 -13.44
N GLU A 69 -7.74 8.31 -12.97
CA GLU A 69 -8.96 8.74 -13.67
C GLU A 69 -9.03 10.26 -13.85
N THR A 70 -8.70 11.01 -12.79
CA THR A 70 -8.77 12.48 -12.78
C THR A 70 -7.53 13.16 -13.38
N CYS A 71 -6.61 12.39 -13.98
CA CYS A 71 -5.40 12.93 -14.57
C CYS A 71 -5.70 13.69 -15.87
N VAL A 72 -5.89 15.01 -15.76
CA VAL A 72 -6.14 15.91 -16.90
C VAL A 72 -5.08 15.77 -18.01
N GLY A 73 -3.82 15.60 -17.63
CA GLY A 73 -2.70 15.47 -18.57
C GLY A 73 -2.61 14.11 -19.28
N ARG A 74 -3.45 13.13 -18.92
CA ARG A 74 -3.48 11.78 -19.54
C ARG A 74 -2.12 11.07 -19.57
N ILE A 75 -1.27 11.31 -18.57
CA ILE A 75 0.08 10.73 -18.47
C ILE A 75 0.14 9.44 -17.63
N ARG A 76 -0.97 9.03 -17.03
CA ARG A 76 -1.02 7.91 -16.09
C ARG A 76 -1.60 6.67 -16.74
N TYR A 77 -0.88 5.57 -16.64
CA TYR A 77 -1.29 4.25 -17.12
C TYR A 77 -1.28 3.28 -15.95
N ILE A 78 -2.31 2.44 -15.85
CA ILE A 78 -2.41 1.35 -14.88
C ILE A 78 -2.56 0.06 -15.66
N GLY A 79 -1.79 -0.96 -15.30
CA GLY A 79 -1.86 -2.27 -15.92
C GLY A 79 -1.34 -3.36 -14.98
N VAL A 80 -1.65 -4.60 -15.31
CA VAL A 80 -1.21 -5.77 -14.56
C VAL A 80 0.21 -6.12 -14.98
N VAL A 81 1.04 -6.49 -14.00
CA VAL A 81 2.35 -7.09 -14.22
C VAL A 81 2.40 -8.38 -13.43
N LEU A 82 2.59 -9.49 -14.12
CA LEU A 82 2.79 -10.80 -13.49
C LEU A 82 4.23 -10.90 -13.02
N TYR A 83 4.43 -11.36 -11.79
CA TYR A 83 5.75 -11.53 -11.19
C TYR A 83 5.81 -12.82 -10.37
N ASP A 84 7.00 -13.39 -10.29
CA ASP A 84 7.30 -14.60 -9.53
C ASP A 84 7.61 -14.22 -8.07
N THR A 85 6.74 -14.62 -7.14
CA THR A 85 6.85 -14.30 -5.71
C THR A 85 8.04 -15.00 -5.05
N ASP A 86 8.46 -16.17 -5.53
CA ASP A 86 9.57 -16.92 -4.96
C ASP A 86 10.90 -16.26 -5.30
N LYS A 87 11.04 -15.73 -6.52
CA LYS A 87 12.20 -14.92 -6.89
C LYS A 87 12.32 -13.62 -6.10
N VAL A 88 11.20 -13.03 -5.68
CA VAL A 88 11.22 -11.85 -4.80
C VAL A 88 11.78 -12.21 -3.43
N LYS A 89 11.38 -13.34 -2.85
CA LYS A 89 11.91 -13.80 -1.56
C LYS A 89 13.40 -14.14 -1.62
N ALA A 90 13.85 -14.76 -2.71
CA ALA A 90 15.27 -15.08 -2.89
C ALA A 90 16.17 -13.84 -3.02
N ALA A 91 15.60 -12.70 -3.45
CA ALA A 91 16.32 -11.43 -3.62
C ALA A 91 16.22 -10.50 -2.39
N ALA A 92 15.37 -10.82 -1.41
CA ALA A 92 15.09 -10.01 -0.22
C ALA A 92 15.98 -10.41 0.96
#